data_AF-A0A662XAP1-F1
#
_entry.id   AF-A0A662XAP1-F1
#
_cell.length_a   1.000
_cell.length_b   1.000
_cell.length_c   1.000
_cell.angle_alpha   90.00
_cell.angle_beta   90.00
_cell.angle_gamma   90.00
#
_symmetry.space_group_name_H-M   'P 1'
#
loop_
_entity.id
_entity.type
_entity.pdbx_description
1 polymer ?
#
loop_
_entity_poly.entity_id
_entity_poly.type
_entity_poly.pdbx_seq_one_letter_code
_entity_poly.pdbx_strand_id
1 'polypeptide(L)'
;MGRFNHSFVVDVTAGNEVWNQPVRGFEVLKMAWHTPEAGAQKFYNVSEYPFNADATWLLEVTTRFSWIVESGVNGPLVATGLVDKYTTSADYQYLLETNDQYEILGGEWLSGSNANHPDFLWLPANKPDNSTTTDIGLVYAEIEELLTASTSGEC
;
A
#
# COMPACT_ATOMS: atom_id res chain seq x y z
N MET A 1 7.74 -1.04 -4.14
CA MET A 1 7.32 -0.75 -5.53
C MET A 1 8.39 -0.01 -6.31
N GLY A 2 8.69 1.27 -6.06
CA GLY A 2 9.68 2.02 -6.87
C GLY A 2 11.11 1.47 -6.81
N ARG A 3 11.78 1.55 -5.65
CA ARG A 3 13.21 1.21 -5.53
C ARG A 3 13.50 -0.30 -5.64
N PHE A 4 12.68 -1.12 -5.02
CA PHE A 4 12.91 -2.56 -4.88
C PHE A 4 12.15 -3.42 -5.90
N ASN A 5 11.35 -2.80 -6.78
CA ASN A 5 10.50 -3.50 -7.74
C ASN A 5 9.67 -4.65 -7.14
N HIS A 6 9.20 -4.47 -5.89
CA HIS A 6 8.46 -5.47 -5.13
C HIS A 6 7.16 -4.89 -4.59
N SER A 7 6.12 -5.72 -4.52
CA SER A 7 4.82 -5.38 -3.93
C SER A 7 4.65 -5.96 -2.51
N PHE A 8 3.51 -5.72 -1.88
CA PHE A 8 3.16 -6.21 -0.55
C PHE A 8 1.63 -6.35 -0.45
N VAL A 9 1.17 -6.95 0.64
CA VAL A 9 -0.25 -7.06 0.98
C VAL A 9 -0.57 -6.06 2.09
N VAL A 10 -1.76 -5.49 2.04
CA VAL A 10 -2.19 -4.48 3.01
C VAL A 10 -3.63 -4.77 3.46
N ASP A 11 -3.95 -4.37 4.69
CA ASP A 11 -5.34 -4.14 5.08
C ASP A 11 -5.79 -2.74 4.67
N VAL A 12 -6.73 -2.67 3.75
CA VAL A 12 -7.22 -1.39 3.18
C VAL A 12 -8.40 -0.80 3.94
N THR A 13 -8.97 -1.53 4.90
CA THR A 13 -10.10 -1.07 5.70
C THR A 13 -9.67 -0.77 7.12
N ALA A 14 -9.87 0.47 7.58
CA ALA A 14 -9.70 0.84 9.00
C ALA A 14 -10.92 0.43 9.86
N GLY A 15 -11.61 -0.65 9.46
CA GLY A 15 -12.88 -1.11 10.02
C GLY A 15 -12.71 -2.28 10.98
N ASN A 16 -13.81 -2.89 11.40
CA ASN A 16 -13.76 -4.08 12.28
C ASN A 16 -13.38 -5.37 11.54
N GLU A 17 -13.50 -5.37 10.21
CA GLU A 17 -13.20 -6.51 9.35
C GLU A 17 -11.77 -6.40 8.83
N VAL A 18 -11.13 -7.56 8.60
CA VAL A 18 -9.77 -7.62 8.07
C VAL A 18 -9.82 -7.95 6.58
N TRP A 19 -9.35 -7.04 5.72
CA TRP A 19 -9.39 -7.19 4.26
C TRP A 19 -8.00 -7.10 3.61
N ASN A 20 -7.42 -8.26 3.28
CA ASN A 20 -6.07 -8.34 2.71
C ASN A 20 -6.06 -8.19 1.19
N GLN A 21 -5.51 -7.09 0.69
CA GLN A 21 -5.45 -6.82 -0.75
C GLN A 21 -4.01 -6.69 -1.25
N PRO A 22 -3.66 -7.29 -2.41
CA PRO A 22 -2.35 -7.13 -3.01
C PRO A 22 -2.23 -5.75 -3.66
N VAL A 23 -1.19 -5.04 -3.28
CA VAL A 23 -0.94 -3.68 -3.73
C VAL A 23 -0.46 -3.71 -5.18
N ARG A 24 -0.95 -2.77 -5.99
CA ARG A 24 -0.59 -2.63 -7.41
C ARG A 24 0.18 -1.35 -7.69
N GLY A 25 -0.09 -0.27 -6.95
CA GLY A 25 0.50 1.03 -7.25
C GLY A 25 0.61 1.96 -6.05
N PHE A 26 1.61 2.83 -6.12
CA PHE A 26 1.80 3.97 -5.24
C PHE A 26 2.29 5.14 -6.10
N GLU A 27 1.58 6.25 -6.05
CA GLU A 27 1.86 7.44 -6.81
C GLU A 27 1.80 8.67 -5.91
N VAL A 28 2.80 9.55 -6.00
CA VAL A 28 2.78 10.84 -5.30
C VAL A 28 2.10 11.86 -6.21
N LEU A 29 0.92 12.32 -5.82
CA LEU A 29 0.12 13.26 -6.59
C LEU A 29 0.49 14.72 -6.30
N LYS A 30 0.83 15.01 -5.04
CA LYS A 30 1.12 16.37 -4.57
C LYS A 30 2.21 16.35 -3.50
N MET A 31 3.07 17.37 -3.54
CA MET A 31 4.05 17.69 -2.51
C MET A 31 4.08 19.20 -2.29
N ALA A 32 4.06 19.64 -1.03
CA ALA A 32 4.22 21.05 -0.66
C ALA A 32 4.96 21.19 0.67
N TRP A 33 6.06 21.95 0.69
CA TRP A 33 6.85 22.22 1.89
C TRP A 33 6.27 23.36 2.73
N HIS A 34 6.37 23.22 4.05
CA HIS A 34 5.97 24.21 5.05
C HIS A 34 7.03 24.27 6.15
N THR A 35 7.17 25.43 6.81
CA THR A 35 7.85 25.49 8.11
C THR A 35 6.95 24.86 9.19
N PRO A 36 7.50 24.42 10.34
CA PRO A 36 6.71 23.92 11.45
C PRO A 36 5.61 24.89 11.89
N GLU A 37 5.89 26.21 11.99
CA GLU A 37 4.91 27.22 12.38
C GLU A 37 3.78 27.36 11.35
N ALA A 38 4.13 27.37 10.06
CA ALA A 38 3.15 27.46 8.99
C ALA A 38 2.26 26.21 8.93
N GLY A 39 2.85 25.01 9.11
CA GLY A 39 2.12 23.75 9.16
C GLY A 39 1.22 23.64 10.40
N ALA A 40 1.73 24.01 11.57
CA ALA A 40 0.97 24.06 12.82
C ALA A 40 -0.29 24.90 12.69
N GLN A 41 -0.14 26.12 12.15
CA GLN A 41 -1.26 27.03 11.94
C GLN A 41 -2.25 26.51 10.88
N LYS A 42 -1.73 25.95 9.78
CA LYS A 42 -2.56 25.50 8.65
C LYS A 42 -3.39 24.26 8.97
N PHE A 43 -2.77 23.24 9.58
CA PHE A 43 -3.39 21.91 9.71
C PHE A 43 -4.02 21.68 11.08
N TYR A 44 -3.57 22.40 12.11
CA TYR A 44 -3.99 22.18 13.50
C TYR A 44 -4.49 23.44 14.20
N ASN A 45 -4.37 24.61 13.56
CA ASN A 45 -4.78 25.91 14.10
C ASN A 45 -4.14 26.22 15.47
N VAL A 46 -2.85 25.91 15.60
CA VAL A 46 -2.01 26.23 16.77
C VAL A 46 -0.74 26.97 16.34
N SER A 47 -0.12 27.70 17.26
CA SER A 47 1.05 28.54 16.97
C SER A 47 2.37 27.78 16.85
N GLU A 48 2.43 26.57 17.40
CA GLU A 48 3.64 25.74 17.46
C GLU A 48 3.28 24.30 17.11
N TYR A 49 4.16 23.62 16.36
CA TYR A 49 3.91 22.26 15.91
C TYR A 49 4.04 21.28 17.09
N PRO A 50 2.98 20.56 17.48
CA PRO A 50 2.96 19.88 18.77
C PRO A 50 3.48 18.44 18.76
N PHE A 51 3.74 17.86 17.58
CA PHE A 51 3.98 16.41 17.44
C PHE A 51 5.46 16.04 17.50
N ASN A 52 6.33 16.86 16.91
CA ASN A 52 7.76 16.58 16.85
C ASN A 52 8.58 17.88 16.88
N ALA A 53 9.30 18.10 17.98
CA ALA A 53 10.15 19.28 18.16
C ALA A 53 11.45 19.23 17.35
N ASP A 54 11.87 18.04 16.87
CA ASP A 54 13.06 17.86 16.06
C ASP A 54 12.79 18.10 14.56
N ALA A 55 11.52 18.26 14.17
CA ALA A 55 11.13 18.54 12.78
C ALA A 55 11.49 19.98 12.40
N THR A 56 12.35 20.14 11.40
CA THR A 56 12.72 21.46 10.87
C THR A 56 11.94 21.83 9.61
N TRP A 57 11.38 20.84 8.92
CA TRP A 57 10.46 21.02 7.80
C TRP A 57 9.29 20.05 7.86
N LEU A 58 8.15 20.49 7.31
CA LEU A 58 6.97 19.65 7.11
C LEU A 58 6.68 19.55 5.62
N LEU A 59 6.58 18.32 5.11
CA LEU A 59 6.18 18.05 3.73
C LEU A 59 4.74 17.54 3.71
N GLU A 60 3.82 18.34 3.17
CA GLU A 60 2.45 17.89 2.86
C GLU A 60 2.48 17.01 1.63
N VAL A 61 2.01 15.77 1.78
CA VAL A 61 1.97 14.77 0.71
C VAL A 61 0.53 14.32 0.47
N THR A 62 0.16 14.20 -0.80
CA THR A 62 -1.00 13.39 -1.21
C THR A 62 -0.52 12.26 -2.09
N THR A 63 -0.88 11.02 -1.74
CA THR A 63 -0.53 9.84 -2.53
C THR A 63 -1.77 9.08 -2.96
N ARG A 64 -1.78 8.62 -4.20
CA ARG A 64 -2.73 7.60 -4.65
C ARG A 64 -2.15 6.23 -4.41
N PHE A 65 -2.90 5.42 -3.69
CA PHE A 65 -2.56 4.05 -3.40
C PHE A 65 -3.56 3.11 -4.07
N SER A 66 -3.07 2.15 -4.85
CA SER A 66 -3.92 1.30 -5.70
C SER A 66 -3.70 -0.18 -5.40
N TRP A 67 -4.78 -0.95 -5.35
CA TRP A 67 -4.78 -2.39 -5.06
C TRP A 67 -5.80 -3.13 -5.91
N ILE A 68 -5.63 -4.44 -6.01
CA ILE A 68 -6.59 -5.32 -6.69
C ILE A 68 -7.72 -5.68 -5.73
N VAL A 69 -8.96 -5.77 -6.23
CA VAL A 69 -10.12 -6.33 -5.51
C VAL A 69 -10.58 -7.64 -6.15
N GLU A 70 -11.42 -8.39 -5.43
CA GLU A 70 -11.91 -9.70 -5.84
C GLU A 70 -12.69 -9.66 -7.15
N SER A 71 -12.59 -10.74 -7.92
CA SER A 71 -13.34 -10.96 -9.16
C SER A 71 -13.70 -12.43 -9.33
N GLY A 72 -14.89 -12.70 -9.86
CA GLY A 72 -15.32 -14.04 -10.28
C GLY A 72 -15.09 -14.33 -11.76
N VAL A 73 -14.34 -13.50 -12.48
CA VAL A 73 -14.15 -13.62 -13.94
C VAL A 73 -12.98 -14.54 -14.26
N ASN A 74 -13.22 -15.47 -15.18
CA ASN A 74 -12.21 -16.42 -15.67
C ASN A 74 -11.35 -15.80 -16.79
N GLY A 75 -10.11 -16.30 -16.93
CA GLY A 75 -9.17 -15.95 -17.99
C GLY A 75 -7.96 -15.14 -17.49
N PRO A 76 -7.01 -14.79 -18.40
CA PRO A 76 -5.78 -14.11 -18.03
C PRO A 76 -5.99 -12.59 -17.90
N LEU A 77 -6.61 -12.17 -16.79
CA LEU A 77 -7.00 -10.77 -16.56
C LEU A 77 -5.83 -9.78 -16.65
N VAL A 78 -4.62 -10.19 -16.21
CA VAL A 78 -3.43 -9.33 -16.28
C VAL A 78 -2.97 -9.15 -17.73
N ALA A 79 -2.78 -10.24 -18.48
CA ALA A 79 -2.28 -10.18 -19.85
C ALA A 79 -3.25 -9.49 -20.82
N THR A 80 -4.55 -9.51 -20.50
CA THR A 80 -5.61 -8.86 -21.29
C THR A 80 -5.91 -7.42 -20.86
N GLY A 81 -5.28 -6.93 -19.78
CA GLY A 81 -5.56 -5.61 -19.21
C GLY A 81 -6.91 -5.51 -18.47
N LEU A 82 -7.70 -6.58 -18.42
CA LEU A 82 -8.97 -6.61 -17.68
C LEU A 82 -8.79 -6.39 -16.17
N VAL A 83 -7.59 -6.67 -15.65
CA VAL A 83 -7.21 -6.39 -14.24
C VAL A 83 -7.44 -4.93 -13.84
N ASP A 84 -7.40 -3.98 -14.78
CA ASP A 84 -7.64 -2.56 -14.51
C ASP A 84 -9.07 -2.31 -13.99
N LYS A 85 -10.04 -3.11 -14.44
CA LYS A 85 -11.43 -3.02 -13.95
C LYS A 85 -11.59 -3.46 -12.49
N TYR A 86 -10.61 -4.21 -11.99
CA TYR A 86 -10.57 -4.72 -10.62
C TYR A 86 -9.44 -4.07 -9.83
N THR A 87 -8.90 -2.95 -10.33
CA THR A 87 -7.98 -2.13 -9.58
C THR A 87 -8.74 -0.94 -9.04
N THR A 88 -8.74 -0.79 -7.72
CA THR A 88 -9.30 0.39 -7.05
C THR A 88 -8.18 1.18 -6.38
N SER A 89 -8.50 2.35 -5.86
CA SER A 89 -7.54 3.21 -5.19
C SER A 89 -8.16 4.10 -4.12
N ALA A 90 -7.34 4.51 -3.15
CA ALA A 90 -7.64 5.60 -2.24
C ALA A 90 -6.50 6.62 -2.23
N ASP A 91 -6.87 7.88 -1.97
CA ASP A 91 -5.91 8.97 -1.81
C ASP A 91 -5.66 9.19 -0.31
N TYR A 92 -4.40 9.17 0.09
CA TYR A 92 -3.97 9.42 1.46
C TYR A 92 -3.27 10.76 1.58
N GLN A 93 -3.56 11.48 2.66
CA GLN A 93 -2.99 12.78 2.97
C GLN A 93 -2.27 12.74 4.32
N TYR A 94 -1.04 13.20 4.34
CA TYR A 94 -0.21 13.21 5.54
C TYR A 94 0.88 14.28 5.46
N LEU A 95 1.43 14.63 6.62
CA LEU A 95 2.68 15.35 6.76
C LEU A 95 3.80 14.34 6.93
N LEU A 96 4.93 14.58 6.27
CA LEU A 96 6.22 14.01 6.66
C LEU A 96 7.00 15.08 7.41
N GLU A 97 7.53 14.70 8.56
CA GLU A 97 8.42 15.52 9.37
C GLU A 97 9.86 15.23 8.94
N THR A 98 10.64 16.26 8.65
CA THR A 98 12.04 16.07 8.24
C THR A 98 13.00 16.96 9.00
N ASN A 99 14.28 16.55 9.04
CA ASN A 99 15.38 17.42 9.45
C ASN A 99 15.85 18.34 8.30
N ASP A 100 16.91 19.11 8.55
CA ASP A 100 17.51 20.05 7.59
C ASP A 100 18.19 19.36 6.39
N GLN A 101 18.45 18.06 6.50
CA GLN A 101 18.94 17.21 5.43
C GLN A 101 17.80 16.53 4.65
N TYR A 102 16.55 16.84 4.97
CA TYR A 102 15.32 16.25 4.40
C TYR A 102 15.18 14.74 4.65
N GLU A 103 15.83 14.22 5.70
CA GLU A 103 15.61 12.86 6.15
C GLU A 103 14.28 12.78 6.93
N ILE A 104 13.49 11.76 6.64
CA ILE A 104 12.17 11.57 7.28
C ILE A 104 12.38 11.12 8.71
N LEU A 105 11.85 11.89 9.66
CA LEU A 105 11.88 11.63 11.10
C LEU A 105 10.57 11.00 11.59
N GLY A 106 9.45 11.36 10.96
CA GLY A 106 8.12 10.98 11.38
C GLY A 106 7.06 11.50 10.42
N GLY A 107 5.81 11.54 10.89
CA GLY A 107 4.70 12.04 10.10
C GLY A 107 3.35 11.91 10.80
N GLU A 108 2.40 12.68 10.31
CA GLU A 108 1.06 12.80 10.87
C GLU A 108 0.00 12.66 9.78
N TRP A 109 -1.04 11.87 10.03
CA TRP A 109 -2.16 11.77 9.09
C TRP A 109 -2.98 13.05 9.08
N LEU A 110 -3.45 13.43 7.90
CA LEU A 110 -4.28 14.61 7.70
C LEU A 110 -5.71 14.25 7.30
N SER A 111 -6.64 15.19 7.55
CA SER A 111 -8.00 15.12 7.03
C SER A 111 -8.70 13.78 7.37
N GLY A 112 -9.40 13.18 6.41
CA GLY A 112 -10.05 11.87 6.57
C GLY A 112 -9.08 10.69 6.66
N SER A 113 -7.80 10.85 6.28
CA SER A 113 -6.81 9.78 6.38
C SER A 113 -6.44 9.46 7.82
N ASN A 114 -6.67 10.37 8.77
CA ASN A 114 -6.48 10.09 10.21
C ASN A 114 -7.40 8.98 10.73
N ALA A 115 -8.57 8.79 10.12
CA ALA A 115 -9.47 7.69 10.45
C ALA A 115 -9.44 6.57 9.40
N ASN A 116 -8.98 6.86 8.19
CA ASN A 116 -9.02 5.95 7.05
C ASN A 116 -7.63 5.86 6.44
N HIS A 117 -6.77 5.08 7.10
CA HIS A 117 -5.46 4.69 6.61
C HIS A 117 -5.32 3.18 6.74
N PRO A 118 -4.35 2.56 6.04
CA PRO A 118 -4.10 1.13 6.20
C PRO A 118 -3.67 0.79 7.62
N ASP A 119 -4.15 -0.33 8.16
CA ASP A 119 -3.79 -0.78 9.52
C ASP A 119 -2.41 -1.45 9.55
N PHE A 120 -2.14 -2.32 8.58
CA PHE A 120 -0.88 -3.05 8.50
C PHE A 120 -0.50 -3.40 7.07
N LEU A 121 0.79 -3.68 6.88
CA LEU A 121 1.36 -4.21 5.64
C LEU A 121 2.21 -5.44 5.94
N TRP A 122 2.22 -6.41 5.04
CA TRP A 122 3.06 -7.60 5.16
C TRP A 122 3.52 -8.12 3.79
N LEU A 123 4.62 -8.87 3.81
CA LEU A 123 5.22 -9.46 2.63
C LEU A 123 5.37 -10.96 2.83
N PRO A 124 4.87 -11.81 1.91
CA PRO A 124 5.21 -13.21 1.94
C PRO A 124 6.71 -13.38 1.69
N ALA A 125 7.40 -14.10 2.58
CA ALA A 125 8.84 -14.29 2.46
C ALA A 125 9.19 -15.19 1.27
N ASN A 126 8.45 -16.29 1.07
CA ASN A 126 8.65 -17.26 0.01
C ASN A 126 7.32 -17.96 -0.31
N LYS A 127 7.29 -18.67 -1.45
CA LYS A 127 6.25 -19.68 -1.73
C LYS A 127 6.33 -20.83 -0.71
N PRO A 128 5.23 -21.59 -0.51
CA PRO A 128 5.27 -22.87 0.20
C PRO A 128 6.27 -23.85 -0.43
N ASP A 129 6.72 -24.84 0.35
CA ASP A 129 7.56 -25.94 -0.16
C ASP A 129 6.71 -26.87 -1.06
N ASN A 130 7.30 -27.41 -2.14
CA ASN A 130 6.58 -28.29 -3.07
C ASN A 130 6.10 -29.60 -2.43
N SER A 131 6.72 -30.04 -1.34
CA SER A 131 6.24 -31.18 -0.54
C SER A 131 5.02 -30.87 0.33
N THR A 132 4.59 -29.61 0.40
CA THR A 132 3.44 -29.19 1.20
C THR A 132 2.16 -29.86 0.70
N THR A 133 1.48 -30.56 1.60
CA THR A 133 0.13 -31.06 1.42
C THR A 133 -0.74 -30.44 2.51
N THR A 134 -1.86 -29.82 2.14
CA THR A 134 -2.80 -29.25 3.12
C THR A 134 -3.57 -30.37 3.84
N ASP A 135 -4.15 -30.07 5.00
CA ASP A 135 -4.95 -31.04 5.77
C ASP A 135 -6.19 -31.56 5.03
N ILE A 136 -6.62 -30.86 3.97
CA ILE A 136 -7.73 -31.26 3.09
C ILE A 136 -7.24 -32.00 1.83
N GLY A 137 -5.95 -32.32 1.73
CA GLY A 137 -5.37 -33.13 0.67
C GLY A 137 -4.97 -32.38 -0.60
N LEU A 138 -4.84 -31.04 -0.57
CA LEU A 138 -4.31 -30.29 -1.72
C LEU A 138 -2.78 -30.35 -1.70
N VAL A 139 -2.20 -30.92 -2.77
CA VAL A 139 -0.74 -31.07 -2.93
C VAL A 139 -0.18 -29.87 -3.71
N TYR A 140 0.74 -29.12 -3.12
CA TYR A 140 1.24 -27.88 -3.72
C TYR A 140 1.98 -28.10 -5.05
N ALA A 141 2.77 -29.18 -5.16
CA ALA A 141 3.45 -29.53 -6.41
C ALA A 141 2.50 -29.74 -7.60
N GLU A 142 1.37 -30.41 -7.40
CA GLU A 142 0.38 -30.65 -8.45
C GLU A 142 -0.30 -29.34 -8.90
N ILE A 143 -0.58 -28.45 -7.95
CA ILE A 143 -1.14 -27.11 -8.24
C ILE A 143 -0.14 -26.27 -9.04
N GLU A 144 1.15 -26.32 -8.67
CA GLU A 144 2.19 -25.59 -9.38
C GLU A 144 2.36 -26.09 -10.82
N GLU A 145 2.31 -27.41 -11.05
CA GLU A 145 2.35 -28.01 -12.39
C GLU A 145 1.20 -27.50 -13.28
N LEU A 146 -0.03 -27.50 -12.76
CA LEU A 146 -1.20 -26.98 -13.48
C LEU A 146 -1.08 -25.48 -13.77
N LEU A 147 -0.56 -24.70 -12.82
CA LEU A 147 -0.31 -23.27 -13.01
C LEU A 147 0.75 -23.02 -14.09
N THR A 148 1.81 -23.83 -14.14
CA THR A 148 2.82 -23.77 -15.19
C THR A 148 2.21 -24.06 -16.55
N ALA A 149 1.45 -25.14 -16.72
CA ALA A 149 0.78 -25.46 -17.98
C ALA A 149 -0.18 -24.34 -18.42
N SER A 150 -0.93 -23.76 -17.48
CA SER A 150 -1.86 -22.66 -17.76
C SER A 150 -1.17 -21.36 -18.21
N THR A 151 0.09 -21.14 -17.80
CA THR A 151 0.80 -19.88 -18.08
C THR A 151 1.81 -20.00 -19.23
N SER A 152 2.28 -21.21 -19.54
CA SER A 152 3.16 -21.47 -20.69
C SER A 152 2.39 -21.50 -22.02
N GLY A 153 1.07 -21.68 -21.99
CA GLY A 153 0.27 -21.88 -23.20
C GLY A 153 0.45 -23.28 -23.81
N GLU A 154 1.07 -24.21 -23.08
CA GLU A 154 1.13 -25.62 -23.43
C GLU A 154 -0.17 -26.31 -22.98
N CYS A 155 -1.21 -26.14 -23.79
CA CYS A 155 -2.45 -26.93 -23.73
C CYS A 155 -2.61 -27.74 -25.02
#